data_AF-A0A2E5P8G0-F1
#
_entry.id   AF-A0A2E5P8G0-F1
#
_cell.length_a   1.000
_cell.length_b   1.000
_cell.length_c   1.000
_cell.angle_alpha   90.00
_cell.angle_beta   90.00
_cell.angle_gamma   90.00
#
_symmetry.space_group_name_H-M   'P 1'
#
loop_
_entity.id
_entity.type
_entity.pdbx_description
1 polymer ?
#
loop_
_entity_poly.entity_id
_entity_poly.type
_entity_poly.pdbx_seq_one_letter_code
_entity_poly.pdbx_strand_id
1 'polypeptide(L)' 'MRFSDNGYYIERYIKCDNCGVLLYEDGIKGEIKGEPKQFCSDWCQQWASARAAGIDEPRIPLPRDGIHKT' A
#
# COMPACT_ATOMS: atom_id res chain seq x y z
N MET A 1 11.18 2.38 -4.79
CA MET A 1 12.50 1.93 -5.29
C MET A 1 13.04 3.03 -6.18
N ARG A 2 13.77 3.99 -5.61
CA ARG A 2 14.58 4.83 -6.49
C ARG A 2 15.59 3.91 -7.14
N PHE A 3 15.55 3.82 -8.45
CA PHE A 3 16.68 3.33 -9.20
C PHE A 3 17.78 4.38 -9.03
N SER A 4 19.03 3.93 -8.92
CA SER A 4 20.15 4.84 -9.16
C SER A 4 19.95 5.54 -10.51
N ASP A 5 20.45 6.76 -10.68
CA ASP A 5 20.27 7.51 -11.94
C ASP A 5 20.72 6.72 -13.19
N ASN A 6 21.54 5.68 -13.01
CA ASN A 6 21.99 4.78 -14.06
C ASN A 6 21.12 3.50 -14.26
N GLY A 7 20.10 3.25 -13.43
CA GLY A 7 19.15 2.14 -13.58
C GLY A 7 19.62 0.76 -13.10
N TYR A 8 20.85 0.63 -12.60
CA TYR A 8 21.45 -0.69 -12.32
C TYR A 8 21.25 -1.21 -10.89
N TYR A 9 20.81 -0.39 -9.93
CA TYR A 9 20.65 -0.81 -8.53
C TYR A 9 19.43 -0.21 -7.81
N ILE A 10 19.00 -0.89 -6.75
CA ILE A 10 17.93 -0.47 -5.83
C ILE A 10 18.53 0.44 -4.76
N GLU A 11 18.17 1.73 -4.74
CA GLU A 11 18.64 2.65 -3.69
C GLU A 11 17.95 2.43 -2.34
N ARG A 12 16.70 1.98 -2.34
CA ARG A 12 15.91 1.77 -1.11
C ARG A 12 14.97 0.57 -1.23
N TYR A 13 15.07 -0.34 -0.26
CA TYR A 13 14.20 -1.51 -0.08
C TYR A 13 13.01 -1.16 0.80
N ILE A 14 12.05 -0.44 0.25
CA ILE A 14 10.82 -0.10 0.94
C ILE A 14 9.78 -1.18 0.66
N LYS A 15 9.13 -1.69 1.70
CA LYS A 15 8.04 -2.67 1.60
C LYS A 15 6.71 -2.02 1.95
N CYS A 16 5.63 -2.55 1.41
CA CYS A 16 4.28 -2.22 1.87
C CYS A 16 4.10 -2.68 3.32
N ASP A 17 3.67 -1.77 4.19
CA ASP A 17 3.42 -2.03 5.60
C ASP A 17 2.22 -2.97 5.86
N ASN A 18 1.44 -3.27 4.82
CA ASN A 18 0.32 -4.20 4.91
C ASN A 18 0.65 -5.60 4.36
N CYS A 19 1.04 -5.70 3.07
CA CYS A 19 1.24 -6.99 2.40
C CYS A 19 2.70 -7.41 2.21
N GLY A 20 3.66 -6.55 2.55
CA GLY A 20 5.09 -6.86 2.46
C GLY A 20 5.70 -6.84 1.05
N VAL A 21 4.92 -6.55 0.00
CA VAL A 21 5.45 -6.40 -1.37
C VAL A 21 6.46 -5.24 -1.44
N LEU A 22 7.49 -5.39 -2.26
CA LEU A 22 8.46 -4.32 -2.52
C LEU A 22 7.79 -3.19 -3.31
N LEU A 23 8.01 -1.95 -2.86
CA LEU A 23 7.51 -0.75 -3.52
C LEU A 23 8.53 -0.25 -4.53
N TYR A 24 8.17 -0.30 -5.81
CA TYR A 24 9.03 0.19 -6.89
C TYR A 24 9.07 1.73 -6.97
N GLU A 25 8.10 2.44 -6.42
CA GLU A 25 8.09 3.89 -6.32
C GLU A 25 8.00 4.32 -4.85
N ASP A 26 7.60 5.57 -4.58
CA ASP A 26 7.31 6.05 -3.24
C ASP A 26 6.01 5.46 -2.67
N GLY A 27 5.25 4.68 -3.45
CA GLY A 27 3.99 4.09 -3.02
C GLY A 27 2.97 5.11 -2.51
N ILE A 28 1.92 4.62 -1.86
CA ILE A 28 0.90 5.45 -1.24
C ILE A 28 1.28 5.69 0.22
N LYS A 29 1.52 6.95 0.58
CA LYS A 29 1.75 7.34 1.97
C LYS A 29 0.41 7.39 2.71
N GLY A 30 0.40 6.92 3.95
CA GLY A 30 -0.75 7.03 4.84
C GLY A 30 -0.30 7.09 6.29
N GLU A 31 -1.27 7.21 7.18
CA GLU A 31 -1.04 7.21 8.63
C GLU A 31 -1.99 6.20 9.26
N ILE A 32 -1.46 5.31 10.10
CA ILE A 32 -2.24 4.31 10.84
C ILE A 32 -1.89 4.46 12.32
N LYS A 33 -2.89 4.77 13.16
CA LYS A 33 -2.69 4.98 14.61
C LYS A 33 -1.60 6.01 14.94
N GLY A 34 -1.48 7.08 14.15
CA GLY A 34 -0.47 8.12 14.36
C GLY A 34 0.93 7.78 13.82
N GLU A 35 1.13 6.59 13.24
CA GLU A 35 2.41 6.22 12.62
C GLU A 35 2.36 6.39 11.10
N PRO A 36 3.39 7.00 10.48
CA PRO A 36 3.51 7.07 9.04
C PRO A 36 3.74 5.66 8.46
N LYS A 37 2.99 5.31 7.42
CA LYS A 37 3.03 4.02 6.72
C LYS A 37 3.04 4.21 5.20
N GLN A 38 3.48 3.18 4.48
CA GLN A 38 3.63 3.14 3.04
C GLN A 38 2.94 1.90 2.45
N PHE A 39 2.14 2.08 1.41
CA PHE A 39 1.28 1.05 0.85
C PHE A 39 1.47 0.87 -0.65
N CYS A 40 1.28 -0.35 -1.14
CA CYS A 40 1.32 -0.64 -2.58
C CYS A 40 0.03 -0.30 -3.33
N SER A 41 -1.08 -0.18 -2.59
CA SER A 41 -2.39 0.14 -3.12
C SER A 41 -3.27 0.73 -2.02
N ASP A 42 -4.32 1.41 -2.43
CA ASP A 42 -5.35 1.92 -1.52
C ASP A 42 -6.11 0.77 -0.83
N TRP A 43 -6.13 -0.43 -1.43
CA TRP A 43 -6.67 -1.63 -0.80
C TRP A 43 -5.87 -1.97 0.46
N CYS A 44 -4.53 -1.97 0.35
CA CYS A 44 -3.66 -2.26 1.47
C CYS A 44 -3.77 -1.21 2.59
N GLN A 45 -3.94 0.07 2.22
CA GLN A 45 -4.16 1.13 3.19
C GLN A 45 -5.49 0.93 3.93
N GLN A 46 -6.60 0.71 3.21
CA GLN A 46 -7.92 0.46 3.80
C GLN A 46 -7.91 -0.77 4.71
N TRP A 47 -7.21 -1.83 4.32
CA TRP A 47 -7.15 -3.07 5.09
C TRP A 47 -6.40 -2.85 6.41
N ALA A 48 -5.26 -2.16 6.35
CA ALA A 48 -4.51 -1.77 7.53
C ALA A 48 -5.33 -0.85 8.46
N SER A 49 -6.06 0.12 7.92
CA SER A 49 -6.96 1.00 8.69
C SER A 49 -8.08 0.22 9.39
N ALA A 50 -8.70 -0.74 8.69
CA ALA A 50 -9.76 -1.57 9.24
C ALA A 50 -9.27 -2.47 10.39
N ARG A 51 -8.11 -3.13 10.21
CA ARG A 51 -7.45 -3.88 11.31
C ARG A 51 -7.11 -2.98 12.49
N ALA A 52 -6.61 -1.78 12.21
CA ALA A 52 -6.29 -0.81 13.25
C ALA A 52 -7.53 -0.37 14.05
N ALA A 53 -8.70 -0.33 13.41
CA ALA A 53 -10.00 -0.07 14.04
C ALA A 53 -10.61 -1.29 14.75
N GLY A 54 -9.93 -2.45 14.75
CA GLY A 54 -10.39 -3.66 15.46
C GLY A 54 -11.21 -4.63 14.62
N ILE A 55 -11.26 -4.46 13.29
CA ILE A 55 -11.92 -5.42 12.39
C ILE A 55 -10.93 -6.52 12.06
N ASP A 56 -11.19 -7.74 12.53
CA ASP A 56 -10.23 -8.83 12.35
C ASP A 56 -10.09 -9.30 10.89
N GLU A 57 -11.21 -9.38 10.17
CA GLU A 57 -11.25 -9.79 8.75
C GLU A 57 -11.90 -8.71 7.89
N PRO A 58 -11.16 -7.63 7.53
CA PRO A 58 -11.70 -6.58 6.68
C PRO A 58 -12.13 -7.13 5.32
N ARG A 59 -13.42 -6.97 5.00
CA ARG A 59 -13.96 -7.25 3.67
C ARG A 59 -14.01 -5.96 2.89
N ILE A 60 -12.99 -5.73 2.07
CA ILE A 60 -12.94 -4.58 1.17
C ILE A 60 -13.49 -5.05 -0.18
N PRO A 61 -14.69 -4.61 -0.58
CA PRO A 61 -15.32 -5.07 -1.81
C PRO A 61 -14.48 -4.69 -3.03
N LEU A 62 -14.38 -5.63 -3.97
CA LEU A 62 -13.87 -5.45 -5.33
C LEU A 62 -14.98 -5.89 -6.30
N PRO A 63 -15.38 -5.09 -7.31
CA PRO A 63 -14.97 -3.71 -7.60
C PRO A 63 -15.59 -2.73 -6.60
N ARG A 64 -14.93 -1.60 -6.38
CA ARG A 64 -15.36 -0.57 -5.39
C ARG A 64 -16.54 0.30 -5.84
N ASP A 65 -17.35 -0.22 -6.77
CA ASP A 65 -18.27 0.47 -7.67
C ASP A 65 -17.59 1.30 -8.78
N GLY A 66 -17.92 0.99 -10.05
CA GLY A 66 -17.81 1.95 -11.16
C GLY A 66 -16.75 1.77 -12.28
N ILE A 67 -16.01 0.67 -12.40
CA ILE A 67 -15.01 0.51 -13.50
C ILE A 67 -15.12 -0.83 -14.24
N HIS A 68 -16.33 -1.21 -14.59
CA HIS A 68 -16.54 -2.09 -15.74
C HIS A 68 -17.49 -1.37 -16.70
N LYS A 69 -16.96 -0.38 -17.42
CA LYS A 69 -17.59 0.01 -18.68
C LYS A 69 -17.30 -1.13 -19.66
N THR A 70 -18.32 -1.95 -19.92
CA THR A 70 -18.39 -2.85 -21.08
C THR A 70 -18.16 -2.10 -22.37
#